data_AF-A0A7J9QDR9-F1
#
_entry.id   AF-A0A7J9QDR9-F1
#
_cell.length_a   1.000
_cell.length_b   1.000
_cell.length_c   1.000
_cell.angle_alpha   90.00
_cell.angle_beta   90.00
_cell.angle_gamma   90.00
#
_symmetry.space_group_name_H-M   'P 1'
#
loop_
_entity.id
_entity.type
_entity.pdbx_description
1 polymer ?
#
loop_
_entity_poly.entity_id
_entity_poly.type
_entity_poly.pdbx_seq_one_letter_code
_entity_poly.pdbx_strand_id
1 'polypeptide(L)'
;MTKKFEELKPETKIITIWGPLPNYLPEKVNFPYIINKIPFQKAKNLQEQLLAVFGVKCIDFVTAWEFAERYTKSMSGSEIKNDRFLTILQTLIIWINAKELGVTCTEEVPESIRTYIGIMKMHFDIDFEYLLK
;
A
#
# COMPACT_ATOMS: atom_id res chain seq x y z
N MET A 1 1.20 17.63 -2.42
CA MET A 1 2.13 16.90 -3.31
C MET A 1 2.01 17.31 -4.78
N THR A 2 0.80 17.58 -5.28
CA THR A 2 0.53 17.95 -6.69
C THR A 2 1.12 19.27 -7.17
N LYS A 3 1.31 20.26 -6.28
CA LYS A 3 1.92 21.56 -6.62
C LYS A 3 3.25 21.44 -7.36
N LYS A 4 4.06 20.43 -7.03
CA LYS A 4 5.36 20.18 -7.67
C LYS A 4 5.26 19.75 -9.14
N PHE A 5 4.06 19.40 -9.59
CA PHE A 5 3.80 18.90 -10.95
C PHE A 5 3.06 19.92 -11.83
N GLU A 6 2.69 21.09 -11.30
CA GLU A 6 1.90 22.10 -12.01
C GLU A 6 2.67 22.72 -13.19
N GLU A 7 4.00 22.78 -13.10
CA GLU A 7 4.88 23.37 -14.13
C GLU A 7 5.33 22.35 -15.20
N LEU A 8 4.96 21.07 -15.05
CA LEU A 8 5.40 20.03 -15.98
C LEU A 8 4.62 20.08 -17.29
N LYS A 9 5.29 19.72 -18.38
CA LYS A 9 4.68 19.69 -19.72
C LYS A 9 3.52 18.68 -19.75
N PRO A 10 2.46 18.94 -20.54
CA PRO A 10 1.43 17.93 -20.83
C PRO A 10 2.06 16.61 -21.31
N GLU A 11 1.39 15.50 -21.04
CA GLU A 11 1.86 14.12 -21.29
C GLU A 11 3.07 13.67 -20.47
N THR A 12 3.58 14.49 -19.53
CA THR A 12 4.62 14.04 -18.59
C THR A 12 4.08 12.92 -17.70
N LYS A 13 4.87 11.84 -17.59
CA LYS A 13 4.54 10.67 -16.75
C LYS A 13 5.20 10.79 -15.39
N ILE A 14 4.41 10.60 -14.35
CA ILE A 14 4.87 10.50 -12.96
C ILE A 14 4.79 9.04 -12.55
N ILE A 15 5.93 8.48 -12.14
CA ILE A 15 6.03 7.11 -11.68
C ILE A 15 6.16 7.14 -10.16
N THR A 16 5.29 6.40 -9.49
CA THR A 16 5.33 6.20 -8.04
C THR A 16 5.56 4.72 -7.74
N ILE A 17 6.19 4.45 -6.60
CA ILE A 17 6.44 3.12 -6.03
C ILE A 17 5.89 3.16 -4.59
N TRP A 18 5.45 2.02 -4.07
CA TRP A 18 4.92 1.86 -2.70
C TRP A 18 3.57 2.52 -2.41
N GLY A 19 3.02 3.26 -3.36
CA GLY A 19 1.67 3.81 -3.26
C GLY A 19 1.33 4.72 -4.43
N PRO A 20 0.04 4.92 -4.74
CA PRO A 20 -0.40 5.78 -5.83
C PRO A 20 -0.28 7.26 -5.47
N LEU A 21 -0.35 8.13 -6.49
CA LEU A 21 -0.54 9.56 -6.28
C LEU A 21 -1.93 9.81 -5.64
N PRO A 22 -2.03 10.30 -4.38
CA PRO A 22 -3.29 10.34 -3.64
C PRO A 22 -4.40 11.11 -4.38
N ASN A 23 -5.60 10.53 -4.43
CA ASN A 23 -6.81 11.08 -5.07
C ASN A 23 -6.78 11.12 -6.62
N TYR A 24 -5.84 10.44 -7.27
CA TYR A 24 -5.75 10.39 -8.73
C TYR A 24 -5.73 8.96 -9.26
N LEU A 25 -6.40 8.74 -10.38
CA LEU A 25 -6.40 7.47 -11.07
C LEU A 25 -5.10 7.31 -11.87
N PRO A 26 -4.50 6.10 -11.86
CA PRO A 26 -3.35 5.82 -12.71
C PRO A 26 -3.79 5.75 -14.17
N GLU A 27 -2.90 6.17 -15.08
CA GLU A 27 -3.02 5.85 -16.51
C GLU A 27 -2.74 4.36 -16.72
N LYS A 28 -1.73 3.83 -16.02
CA LYS A 28 -1.32 2.42 -16.09
C LYS A 28 -0.72 1.96 -14.78
N VAL A 29 -0.98 0.72 -14.41
CA VAL A 29 -0.27 0.02 -13.33
C VAL A 29 0.60 -1.07 -13.94
N ASN A 30 1.90 -0.95 -13.75
CA ASN A 30 2.87 -2.01 -14.05
C ASN A 30 3.58 -2.35 -12.74
N PHE A 31 2.89 -3.08 -11.87
CA PHE A 31 3.31 -3.27 -10.48
C PHE A 31 4.80 -3.68 -10.38
N PRO A 32 5.60 -3.02 -9.51
CA PRO A 32 5.21 -2.11 -8.44
C PRO A 32 5.07 -0.63 -8.87
N TYR A 33 5.21 -0.34 -10.16
CA TYR A 33 5.15 1.00 -10.72
C TYR A 33 3.73 1.44 -11.02
N ILE A 34 3.33 2.57 -10.43
CA ILE A 34 2.04 3.22 -10.66
C ILE A 34 2.31 4.48 -11.48
N ILE A 35 1.74 4.53 -12.69
CA ILE A 35 2.03 5.56 -13.69
C ILE A 35 0.82 6.48 -13.79
N ASN A 36 1.01 7.75 -13.46
CA ASN A 36 0.06 8.83 -13.72
C ASN A 36 0.56 9.70 -14.86
N LYS A 37 -0.35 10.30 -15.62
CA LYS A 37 -0.02 11.21 -16.71
C LYS A 37 -0.68 12.57 -16.50
N ILE A 38 0.01 13.63 -16.87
CA ILE A 38 -0.53 15.01 -16.82
C ILE A 38 -1.33 15.29 -18.11
N PRO A 39 -2.56 15.85 -18.02
CA PRO A 39 -3.25 16.25 -16.80
C PRO A 39 -3.78 15.06 -16.00
N PHE A 40 -3.64 15.10 -14.67
CA PHE A 40 -4.05 13.98 -13.82
C PHE A 40 -5.58 13.80 -13.81
N GLN A 41 -6.01 12.54 -13.88
CA GLN A 41 -7.41 12.17 -13.72
C GLN A 41 -7.75 12.00 -12.23
N LYS A 42 -8.67 12.80 -11.69
CA LYS A 42 -9.11 12.67 -10.29
C LYS A 42 -9.93 11.39 -10.09
N ALA A 43 -9.69 10.71 -8.97
CA ALA A 43 -10.58 9.68 -8.47
C ALA A 43 -11.79 10.33 -7.76
N LYS A 44 -12.96 9.69 -7.84
CA LYS A 44 -14.19 10.09 -7.15
C LYS A 44 -14.07 9.90 -5.64
N ASN A 45 -13.40 8.84 -5.23
CA ASN A 45 -13.14 8.50 -3.83
C ASN A 45 -11.93 7.55 -3.73
N LEU A 46 -11.52 7.26 -2.50
CA LEU A 46 -10.38 6.39 -2.24
C LEU A 46 -10.63 4.95 -2.71
N GLN A 47 -11.86 4.45 -2.63
CA GLN A 47 -12.22 3.09 -3.08
C GLN A 47 -12.07 2.93 -4.59
N GLU A 48 -12.39 3.95 -5.39
CA GLU A 48 -12.16 3.95 -6.83
C GLU A 48 -10.66 3.93 -7.16
N GLN A 49 -9.86 4.69 -6.40
CA GLN A 49 -8.41 4.65 -6.53
C GLN A 49 -7.83 3.28 -6.15
N LEU A 50 -8.28 2.69 -5.04
CA LEU A 50 -7.88 1.35 -4.64
C LEU A 50 -8.23 0.33 -5.71
N LEU A 51 -9.42 0.40 -6.30
CA LEU A 51 -9.84 -0.52 -7.35
C LEU A 51 -8.95 -0.39 -8.59
N ALA A 52 -8.61 0.84 -9.00
CA ALA A 52 -7.78 1.08 -10.17
C ALA A 52 -6.30 0.67 -9.97
N VAL A 53 -5.80 0.74 -8.74
CA VAL A 53 -4.38 0.46 -8.43
C VAL A 53 -4.17 -1.01 -8.05
N PHE A 54 -5.09 -1.54 -7.24
CA PHE A 54 -4.93 -2.79 -6.52
C PHE A 54 -5.98 -3.85 -6.89
N GLY A 55 -7.03 -3.49 -7.66
CA GLY A 55 -8.07 -4.43 -8.07
C GLY A 55 -9.11 -4.75 -7.00
N VAL A 56 -9.06 -4.05 -5.86
CA VAL A 56 -9.91 -4.29 -4.68
C VAL A 56 -10.55 -2.98 -4.21
N LYS A 57 -11.73 -3.06 -3.59
CA LYS A 57 -12.44 -1.88 -3.07
C LYS A 57 -12.17 -1.58 -1.60
N CYS A 58 -11.68 -2.57 -0.87
CA CYS A 58 -11.30 -2.49 0.52
C CYS A 58 -10.10 -3.43 0.77
N ILE A 59 -9.41 -3.25 1.90
CA ILE A 59 -8.24 -4.04 2.28
C ILE A 59 -8.60 -4.94 3.47
N ASP A 60 -8.47 -6.25 3.30
CA ASP A 60 -8.43 -7.21 4.39
C ASP A 60 -6.99 -7.68 4.65
N PHE A 61 -6.82 -8.61 5.60
CA PHE A 61 -5.50 -9.17 5.89
C PHE A 61 -4.89 -9.88 4.67
N VAL A 62 -5.66 -10.69 3.94
CA VAL A 62 -5.15 -11.48 2.81
C VAL A 62 -4.65 -10.56 1.70
N THR A 63 -5.44 -9.52 1.40
CA THR A 63 -5.12 -8.48 0.43
C THR A 63 -3.86 -7.72 0.82
N ALA A 64 -3.75 -7.30 2.10
CA ALA A 64 -2.55 -6.64 2.60
C ALA A 64 -1.31 -7.54 2.50
N TRP A 65 -1.46 -8.82 2.82
CA TRP A 65 -0.41 -9.83 2.73
C TRP A 65 0.06 -10.04 1.30
N GLU A 66 -0.87 -10.24 0.36
CA GLU A 66 -0.55 -10.44 -1.06
C GLU A 66 0.18 -9.24 -1.64
N PHE A 67 -0.23 -8.01 -1.29
CA PHE A 67 0.48 -6.81 -1.76
C PHE A 67 1.87 -6.68 -1.16
N ALA A 68 2.03 -6.92 0.14
CA ALA A 68 3.34 -6.95 0.79
C ALA A 68 4.28 -7.98 0.13
N GLU A 69 3.76 -9.17 -0.16
CA GLU A 69 4.54 -10.22 -0.81
C GLU A 69 4.93 -9.83 -2.24
N ARG A 70 3.99 -9.30 -3.03
CA ARG A 70 4.26 -8.83 -4.39
C ARG A 70 5.30 -7.72 -4.39
N TYR A 71 5.19 -6.76 -3.49
CA TYR A 71 6.17 -5.68 -3.36
C TYR A 71 7.55 -6.23 -3.02
N THR A 72 7.63 -7.08 -1.98
CA THR A 72 8.86 -7.74 -1.56
C THR A 72 9.51 -8.46 -2.74
N LYS A 73 8.78 -9.34 -3.44
CA LYS A 73 9.29 -10.09 -4.60
C LYS A 73 9.72 -9.21 -5.78
N SER A 74 9.00 -8.11 -6.01
CA SER A 74 9.30 -7.21 -7.13
C SER A 74 10.54 -6.33 -6.92
N MET A 75 10.95 -6.16 -5.66
CA MET A 75 12.05 -5.28 -5.25
C MET A 75 13.24 -6.05 -4.64
N SER A 76 13.03 -7.29 -4.22
CA SER A 76 14.07 -8.17 -3.67
C SER A 76 15.08 -8.57 -4.76
N GLY A 77 16.36 -8.51 -4.42
CA GLY A 77 17.43 -9.13 -5.21
C GLY A 77 17.42 -10.65 -5.08
N SER A 78 18.56 -11.30 -5.32
CA SER A 78 18.70 -12.77 -5.23
C SER A 78 18.68 -13.33 -3.80
N GLU A 79 18.66 -12.48 -2.76
CA GLU A 79 18.66 -12.91 -1.36
C GLU A 79 17.26 -12.87 -0.73
N ILE A 80 16.66 -14.04 -0.53
CA ILE A 80 15.27 -14.24 -0.05
C ILE A 80 15.20 -14.32 1.49
N LYS A 81 16.33 -14.31 2.20
CA LYS A 81 16.42 -14.67 3.63
C LYS A 81 15.49 -13.85 4.54
N ASN A 82 15.27 -12.57 4.23
CA ASN A 82 14.50 -11.65 5.06
C ASN A 82 13.10 -11.33 4.50
N ASP A 83 12.68 -11.98 3.42
CA ASP A 83 11.43 -11.68 2.72
C ASP A 83 10.22 -11.86 3.62
N ARG A 84 10.25 -12.86 4.51
CA ARG A 84 9.15 -13.09 5.45
C ARG A 84 9.02 -11.95 6.46
N PHE A 85 10.13 -11.46 7.00
CA PHE A 85 10.13 -10.31 7.90
C PHE A 85 9.58 -9.06 7.20
N LEU A 86 10.07 -8.77 5.98
CA LEU A 86 9.61 -7.64 5.18
C LEU A 86 8.13 -7.75 4.82
N THR A 87 7.68 -8.96 4.47
CA THR A 87 6.27 -9.20 4.15
C THR A 87 5.38 -8.96 5.36
N ILE A 88 5.78 -9.42 6.56
CA ILE A 88 5.03 -9.15 7.80
C ILE A 88 4.98 -7.65 8.08
N LEU A 89 6.14 -6.97 8.06
CA LEU A 89 6.26 -5.53 8.32
C LEU A 89 5.35 -4.73 7.37
N GLN A 90 5.42 -5.02 6.07
CA GLN A 90 4.61 -4.33 5.06
C GLN A 90 3.13 -4.66 5.19
N THR A 91 2.77 -5.92 5.50
CA THR A 91 1.37 -6.31 5.71
C THR A 91 0.74 -5.48 6.82
N LEU A 92 1.44 -5.35 7.96
CA LEU A 92 0.97 -4.57 9.10
C LEU A 92 0.78 -3.10 8.71
N ILE A 93 1.78 -2.48 8.07
CA ILE A 93 1.69 -1.08 7.63
C ILE A 93 0.54 -0.86 6.63
N ILE A 94 0.40 -1.75 5.64
CA ILE A 94 -0.67 -1.64 4.63
C ILE A 94 -2.05 -1.73 5.28
N TRP A 95 -2.26 -2.71 6.16
CA TRP A 95 -3.56 -2.90 6.81
C TRP A 95 -3.88 -1.76 7.79
N ILE A 96 -2.91 -1.32 8.60
CA ILE A 96 -3.08 -0.21 9.54
C ILE A 96 -3.42 1.09 8.80
N ASN A 97 -2.69 1.42 7.74
CA ASN A 97 -2.99 2.60 6.93
C ASN A 97 -4.38 2.50 6.29
N ALA A 98 -4.78 1.31 5.82
CA ALA A 98 -6.12 1.09 5.31
C ALA A 98 -7.20 1.33 6.39
N LYS A 99 -6.92 0.95 7.65
CA LYS A 99 -7.83 1.21 8.77
C LYS A 99 -7.95 2.70 9.05
N GLU A 100 -6.82 3.40 9.14
CA GLU A 100 -6.77 4.86 9.34
C GLU A 100 -7.52 5.62 8.24
N LEU A 101 -7.42 5.14 7.00
CA LEU A 101 -8.09 5.71 5.83
C LEU A 101 -9.56 5.27 5.67
N GLY A 102 -10.08 4.41 6.55
CA GLY A 102 -11.47 3.94 6.51
C GLY A 102 -11.80 3.04 5.31
N VAL A 103 -10.82 2.27 4.83
CA VAL A 103 -10.94 1.41 3.64
C VAL A 103 -10.62 -0.05 3.94
N THR A 104 -10.64 -0.47 5.20
CA THR A 104 -10.63 -1.88 5.54
C THR A 104 -11.95 -2.56 5.19
N CYS A 105 -11.91 -3.86 4.90
CA CYS A 105 -13.13 -4.64 4.67
C CYS A 105 -13.89 -4.93 5.99
N THR A 106 -13.21 -4.84 7.12
CA THR A 106 -13.76 -5.03 8.47
C THR A 106 -13.35 -3.88 9.38
N GLU A 107 -14.21 -3.52 10.33
CA GLU A 107 -13.89 -2.49 11.34
C GLU A 107 -12.96 -3.04 12.43
N GLU A 108 -13.19 -4.28 12.84
CA GLU A 108 -12.40 -4.97 13.85
C GLU A 108 -11.00 -5.35 13.33
N VAL A 109 -10.03 -5.35 14.24
CA VAL A 109 -8.66 -5.81 13.96
C VAL A 109 -8.66 -7.34 13.85
N PRO A 110 -8.31 -7.92 12.69
CA PRO A 110 -8.27 -9.36 12.50
C PRO A 110 -7.27 -10.03 13.45
N GLU A 111 -7.57 -11.26 13.85
CA GLU A 111 -6.69 -12.05 14.73
C GLU A 111 -5.29 -12.25 14.13
N SER A 112 -5.22 -12.40 12.80
CA SER A 112 -3.94 -12.48 12.08
C SER A 112 -3.09 -11.22 12.27
N ILE A 113 -3.71 -10.02 12.22
CA ILE A 113 -3.00 -8.76 12.46
C ILE A 113 -2.49 -8.71 13.90
N ARG A 114 -3.33 -9.05 14.90
CA ARG A 114 -2.92 -9.10 16.31
C ARG A 114 -1.75 -10.06 16.53
N THR A 115 -1.83 -11.25 15.93
CA THR A 115 -0.78 -12.27 15.98
C THR A 115 0.54 -11.74 15.43
N TYR A 116 0.52 -11.11 14.26
CA TYR A 116 1.75 -10.58 13.65
C TYR A 116 2.31 -9.38 14.41
N ILE A 117 1.48 -8.52 15.01
CA ILE A 117 1.95 -7.48 15.94
C ILE A 117 2.67 -8.11 17.13
N GLY A 118 2.09 -9.17 17.72
CA GLY A 118 2.72 -9.91 18.81
C GLY A 118 4.08 -10.50 18.41
N ILE A 119 4.19 -11.10 17.22
CA ILE A 119 5.46 -11.62 16.69
C ILE A 119 6.50 -10.50 16.54
N MET A 120 6.12 -9.36 15.97
CA MET A 120 7.02 -8.22 15.78
C MET A 120 7.54 -7.67 17.11
N LYS A 121 6.67 -7.57 18.11
CA LYS A 121 7.02 -7.12 19.46
C LYS A 121 7.92 -8.12 20.19
N MET A 122 7.55 -9.40 20.22
CA MET A 122 8.28 -10.43 21.00
C MET A 122 9.64 -10.80 20.41
N HIS A 123 9.76 -10.84 19.08
CA HIS A 123 10.97 -11.36 18.42
C HIS A 123 11.87 -10.28 17.83
N PHE A 124 11.33 -9.08 17.57
CA PHE A 124 12.07 -8.01 16.92
C PHE A 124 12.06 -6.69 17.71
N ASP A 125 11.39 -6.63 18.85
CA ASP A 125 11.23 -5.42 19.68
C ASP A 125 10.62 -4.24 18.90
N ILE A 126 9.74 -4.55 17.93
CA ILE A 126 9.02 -3.55 17.13
C ILE A 126 7.55 -3.58 17.55
N ASP A 127 7.12 -2.54 18.27
CA ASP A 127 5.72 -2.37 18.67
C ASP A 127 4.91 -1.68 17.56
N PHE A 128 3.72 -2.19 17.29
CA PHE A 128 2.75 -1.62 16.33
C PHE A 128 1.45 -1.18 17.02
N GLU A 129 1.25 -1.50 18.30
CA GLU A 129 0.00 -1.25 19.03
C GLU A 129 -0.36 0.24 19.05
N TYR A 130 0.64 1.12 19.13
CA TYR A 130 0.43 2.58 19.15
C TYR A 130 -0.17 3.14 17.84
N LEU A 131 -0.11 2.36 16.75
CA LEU A 131 -0.68 2.72 15.45
C LEU A 131 -2.13 2.25 15.28
N LEU A 132 -2.65 1.38 16.17
CA LEU A 132 -4.01 0.83 16.08
C LEU A 132 -5.11 1.72 16.70
N LYS A 133 -4.92 3.05 16.68
CA LYS A 133 -5.86 4.00 17.30
C LYS A 133 -7.29 3.89 16.78
#